data_AF-A0A942EHY0-F1
#
_entry.id   AF-A0A942EHY0-F1
#
_cell.length_a   1.000
_cell.length_b   1.000
_cell.length_c   1.000
_cell.angle_alpha   90.00
_cell.angle_beta   90.00
_cell.angle_gamma   90.00
#
_symmetry.space_group_name_H-M   'P 1'
#
loop_
_entity.id
_entity.type
_entity.pdbx_description
1 polymer ?
#
loop_
_entity_poly.entity_id
_entity_poly.type
_entity_poly.pdbx_seq_one_letter_code
_entity_poly.pdbx_strand_id
1 'polypeptide(L)'
;MPKIKKNHRTKEPHPTQNKAGSLFYQWTGKVEGLKTFGQAKVACTGLRSGETVRTYLSAGQDFCKWVKANRGYKDLKQVNRADCAAYLAARQSSGLSAWTLSRDRTAITRILGFDSQQLSIPERKAADVKRGRGPERAVADKYQPMVAFLRASGLRRHEAQLLEARDINVAAGTVTVRRGKGGRSRVVNLLDKNTLSKIQ
;
A
#
# COMPACT_ATOMS: atom_id res chain seq x y z
N MET A 1 -5.14 30.10 64.27
CA MET A 1 -4.33 30.05 63.03
C MET A 1 -5.23 30.04 61.80
N PRO A 2 -5.30 31.12 61.01
CA PRO A 2 -6.11 31.15 59.79
C PRO A 2 -5.28 30.68 58.58
N LYS A 3 -5.82 29.74 57.79
CA LYS A 3 -5.16 29.17 56.59
C LYS A 3 -5.23 30.17 55.42
N ILE A 4 -4.07 30.51 54.86
CA ILE A 4 -3.91 31.35 53.66
C ILE A 4 -4.48 30.60 52.45
N LYS A 5 -5.54 31.13 51.83
CA LYS A 5 -6.08 30.62 50.56
C LYS A 5 -5.15 31.01 49.41
N LYS A 6 -4.60 30.02 48.69
CA LYS A 6 -3.80 30.24 47.48
C LYS A 6 -4.71 30.75 46.35
N ASN A 7 -4.54 32.01 45.95
CA ASN A 7 -5.16 32.58 44.75
C ASN A 7 -4.71 31.79 43.51
N HIS A 8 -5.61 30.98 42.96
CA HIS A 8 -5.42 30.36 41.66
C HIS A 8 -5.74 31.41 40.59
N ARG A 9 -4.72 32.13 40.12
CA ARG A 9 -4.83 32.99 38.96
C ARG A 9 -5.11 32.10 37.74
N THR A 10 -6.36 32.05 37.30
CA THR A 10 -6.78 31.44 36.05
C THR A 10 -5.96 32.08 34.93
N LYS A 11 -4.98 31.35 34.39
CA LYS A 11 -4.28 31.78 33.18
C LYS A 11 -5.28 31.62 32.04
N GLU A 12 -5.71 32.73 31.45
CA GLU A 12 -6.42 32.66 30.18
C GLU A 12 -5.53 31.93 29.15
N PRO A 13 -6.10 31.01 28.37
CA PRO A 13 -5.32 30.26 27.39
C PRO A 13 -4.79 31.22 26.33
N HIS A 14 -3.47 31.30 26.22
CA HIS A 14 -2.81 31.99 25.11
C HIS A 14 -3.33 31.44 23.78
N PRO A 15 -3.64 32.29 22.78
CA PRO A 15 -4.14 31.83 21.49
C PRO A 15 -3.10 30.93 20.84
N THR A 16 -3.42 29.64 20.73
CA THR A 16 -2.55 28.68 20.06
C THR A 16 -2.54 29.03 18.58
N GLN A 17 -1.36 29.38 18.05
CA GLN A 17 -1.17 29.57 16.62
C GLN A 17 -1.64 28.29 15.92
N ASN A 18 -2.69 28.40 15.11
CA ASN A 18 -3.25 27.33 14.29
C ASN A 18 -2.25 27.00 13.16
N LYS A 19 -1.12 26.37 13.50
CA LYS A 19 -0.13 25.92 12.53
C LYS A 19 -0.68 24.66 11.87
N ALA A 20 -1.12 24.79 10.62
CA ALA A 20 -1.36 23.63 9.77
C ALA A 20 -0.12 22.72 9.87
N GLY A 21 -0.32 21.46 10.27
CA GLY A 21 0.78 20.51 10.45
C GLY A 21 1.58 20.32 9.15
N SER A 22 2.67 19.55 9.19
CA SER A 22 3.48 19.29 7.99
C SER A 22 2.63 18.83 6.79
N LEU A 23 3.07 19.04 5.55
CA LEU A 23 2.35 18.54 4.36
C LEU A 23 2.01 17.06 4.48
N PHE A 24 2.93 16.26 5.01
CA PHE A 24 2.70 14.84 5.23
C PHE A 24 1.67 14.58 6.34
N TYR A 25 1.63 15.38 7.40
CA TYR A 25 0.56 15.29 8.42
C TYR A 25 -0.83 15.59 7.83
N GLN A 26 -0.93 16.60 6.97
CA GLN A 26 -2.18 16.90 6.26
C GLN A 26 -2.57 15.76 5.31
N TRP A 27 -1.59 15.17 4.63
CA TRP A 27 -1.78 14.00 3.77
C TRP A 27 -2.28 12.80 4.56
N THR A 28 -1.64 12.49 5.69
CA THR A 28 -2.04 11.38 6.56
C THR A 28 -3.46 11.59 7.06
N GLY A 29 -3.83 12.81 7.49
CA GLY A 29 -5.21 13.12 7.89
C GLY A 29 -6.23 12.81 6.80
N LYS A 30 -5.94 13.17 5.54
CA LYS A 30 -6.80 12.82 4.39
C LYS A 30 -6.87 11.30 4.14
N VAL A 31 -5.75 10.59 4.22
CA VAL A 31 -5.71 9.12 4.05
C VAL A 31 -6.52 8.42 5.13
N GLU A 32 -6.38 8.86 6.39
CA GLU A 32 -7.13 8.35 7.54
C GLU A 32 -8.63 8.57 7.37
N GLY A 33 -9.05 9.76 6.94
CA GLY A 33 -10.46 10.08 6.68
C GLY A 33 -11.10 9.27 5.57
N LEU A 34 -10.31 8.61 4.70
CA LEU A 34 -10.81 7.74 3.63
C LEU A 34 -10.90 6.26 4.06
N LYS A 35 -10.48 5.88 5.26
CA LYS A 35 -10.54 4.49 5.71
C LYS A 35 -11.99 4.04 5.87
N THR A 36 -12.28 2.86 5.33
CA THR A 36 -13.63 2.25 5.33
C THR A 36 -13.52 0.75 5.66
N PHE A 37 -12.67 0.44 6.64
CA PHE A 37 -12.44 -0.93 7.06
C PHE A 37 -13.73 -1.58 7.56
N GLY A 38 -13.95 -2.85 7.22
CA GLY A 38 -15.14 -3.60 7.62
C GLY A 38 -16.40 -3.34 6.79
N GLN A 39 -16.40 -2.35 5.88
CA GLN A 39 -17.57 -2.09 5.03
C GLN A 39 -17.70 -3.08 3.87
N ALA A 40 -18.94 -3.43 3.54
CA ALA A 40 -19.27 -4.27 2.38
C ALA A 40 -18.79 -3.62 1.07
N LYS A 41 -18.35 -4.44 0.12
CA LYS A 41 -17.71 -3.98 -1.13
C LYS A 41 -18.57 -2.99 -1.94
N VAL A 42 -19.89 -3.14 -1.90
CA VAL A 42 -20.85 -2.34 -2.69
C VAL A 42 -21.05 -0.94 -2.10
N ALA A 43 -20.90 -0.79 -0.78
CA ALA A 43 -21.09 0.48 -0.07
C ALA A 43 -19.79 1.29 0.09
N CYS A 44 -18.64 0.69 -0.26
CA CYS A 44 -17.34 1.23 0.10
C CYS A 44 -16.78 2.15 -0.99
N THR A 45 -16.81 3.45 -0.74
CA THR A 45 -16.09 4.45 -1.56
C THR A 45 -14.66 4.69 -1.06
N GLY A 46 -14.27 4.20 0.13
CA GLY A 46 -12.97 4.49 0.73
C GLY A 46 -11.85 3.45 0.51
N LEU A 47 -10.76 3.61 1.28
CA LEU A 47 -9.62 2.69 1.32
C LEU A 47 -9.93 1.48 2.18
N ARG A 48 -9.93 0.30 1.53
CA ARG A 48 -10.46 -0.96 2.10
C ARG A 48 -9.46 -1.80 2.87
N SER A 49 -8.17 -1.57 2.70
CA SER A 49 -7.14 -2.41 3.32
C SER A 49 -6.02 -1.58 3.92
N GLY A 50 -5.46 -2.07 5.02
CA GLY A 50 -4.26 -1.49 5.63
C GLY A 50 -3.07 -1.46 4.66
N GLU A 51 -3.00 -2.41 3.72
CA GLU A 51 -1.97 -2.41 2.67
C GLU A 51 -2.15 -1.23 1.70
N THR A 52 -3.39 -0.95 1.28
CA THR A 52 -3.70 0.23 0.45
C THR A 52 -3.36 1.52 1.18
N VAL A 53 -3.68 1.61 2.47
CA VAL A 53 -3.32 2.77 3.31
C VAL A 53 -1.80 2.94 3.37
N ARG A 54 -1.05 1.88 3.70
CA ARG A 54 0.43 1.91 3.72
C ARG A 54 1.01 2.33 2.37
N THR A 55 0.45 1.83 1.28
CA THR A 55 0.83 2.21 -0.09
C THR A 55 0.62 3.70 -0.34
N TYR A 56 -0.52 4.26 0.07
CA TYR A 56 -0.85 5.67 -0.12
C TYR A 56 -0.03 6.60 0.78
N LEU A 57 0.29 6.16 2.00
CA LEU A 57 1.20 6.88 2.88
C LEU A 57 2.61 6.93 2.31
N SER A 58 3.12 5.80 1.80
CA SER A 58 4.43 5.75 1.14
C SER A 58 4.49 6.66 -0.09
N ALA A 59 3.48 6.62 -0.96
CA ALA A 59 3.40 7.52 -2.12
C ALA A 59 3.32 9.00 -1.69
N GLY A 60 2.53 9.29 -0.65
CA GLY A 60 2.38 10.64 -0.09
C GLY A 60 3.65 11.20 0.54
N GLN A 61 4.46 10.36 1.17
CA GLN A 61 5.73 10.77 1.79
C GLN A 61 6.70 11.31 0.73
N ASP A 62 6.92 10.55 -0.35
CA ASP A 62 7.76 10.96 -1.47
C ASP A 62 7.23 12.25 -2.12
N PHE A 63 5.92 12.30 -2.36
CA PHE A 63 5.25 13.44 -2.97
C PHE A 63 5.37 14.72 -2.12
N CYS A 64 5.01 14.65 -0.84
CA CYS A 64 5.06 15.80 0.07
C CYS A 64 6.49 16.31 0.24
N LYS A 65 7.47 15.40 0.28
CA LYS A 65 8.89 15.76 0.32
C LYS A 65 9.30 16.53 -0.94
N TRP A 66 8.90 16.04 -2.11
CA TRP A 66 9.20 16.70 -3.38
C TRP A 66 8.53 18.07 -3.52
N VAL A 67 7.24 18.18 -3.17
CA VAL A 67 6.50 19.45 -3.22
C VAL A 67 7.12 20.48 -2.29
N LYS A 68 7.46 20.10 -1.06
CA LYS A 68 8.12 21.00 -0.11
C LYS A 68 9.47 21.50 -0.66
N ALA A 69 10.25 20.62 -1.28
CA ALA A 69 11.57 20.97 -1.81
C ALA A 69 11.50 21.87 -3.07
N ASN A 70 10.56 21.61 -3.99
CA ASN A 70 10.51 22.28 -5.29
C ASN A 70 9.62 23.53 -5.30
N ARG A 71 8.62 23.59 -4.41
CA ARG A 71 7.62 24.68 -4.38
C ARG A 71 7.60 25.46 -3.06
N GLY A 72 8.16 24.91 -1.98
CA GLY A 72 8.12 25.54 -0.66
C GLY A 72 6.74 25.55 0.00
N TYR A 73 5.78 24.79 -0.53
CA TYR A 73 4.41 24.79 -0.01
C TYR A 73 4.32 24.23 1.40
N LYS A 74 3.39 24.80 2.16
CA LYS A 74 3.09 24.41 3.56
C LYS A 74 1.69 23.83 3.72
N ASP A 75 0.81 24.06 2.76
CA ASP A 75 -0.57 23.56 2.74
C ASP A 75 -0.81 22.75 1.45
N LEU A 76 -1.43 21.58 1.57
CA LEU A 76 -1.82 20.76 0.42
C LEU A 76 -2.80 21.47 -0.51
N LYS A 77 -3.57 22.46 -0.04
CA LYS A 77 -4.46 23.27 -0.87
C LYS A 77 -3.72 24.10 -1.92
N GLN A 78 -2.43 24.37 -1.70
CA GLN A 78 -1.60 25.11 -2.65
C GLN A 78 -1.19 24.24 -3.84
N VAL A 79 -1.25 22.91 -3.69
CA VAL A 79 -0.87 21.97 -4.74
C VAL A 79 -1.93 22.01 -5.83
N ASN A 80 -1.52 22.39 -7.03
CA ASN A 80 -2.38 22.34 -8.21
C ASN A 80 -2.04 21.12 -9.09
N ARG A 81 -2.80 20.98 -10.18
CA ARG A 81 -2.62 19.91 -11.15
C ARG A 81 -1.24 19.91 -11.81
N ALA A 82 -0.70 21.09 -12.12
CA ALA A 82 0.60 21.23 -12.77
C ALA A 82 1.73 20.72 -11.86
N ASP A 83 1.62 20.93 -10.54
CA ASP A 83 2.57 20.36 -9.57
C ASP A 83 2.53 18.84 -9.53
N CYS A 84 1.33 18.26 -9.62
CA CYS A 84 1.16 16.80 -9.68
C CYS A 84 1.80 16.22 -10.96
N ALA A 85 1.59 16.88 -12.10
CA ALA A 85 2.20 16.47 -13.36
C ALA A 85 3.73 16.61 -13.34
N ALA A 86 4.24 17.73 -12.80
CA ALA A 86 5.68 17.97 -12.65
C ALA A 86 6.33 16.93 -11.72
N TYR A 87 5.68 16.55 -10.63
CA TYR A 87 6.16 15.47 -9.76
C TYR A 87 6.26 14.13 -10.51
N LEU A 88 5.21 13.73 -11.24
CA LEU A 88 5.20 12.46 -11.98
C LEU A 88 6.26 12.45 -13.09
N ALA A 89 6.47 13.59 -13.78
CA ALA A 89 7.54 13.75 -14.75
C ALA A 89 8.92 13.62 -14.10
N ALA A 90 9.16 14.27 -12.95
CA ALA A 90 10.42 14.13 -12.21
C ALA A 90 10.68 12.68 -11.79
N ARG A 91 9.66 11.98 -11.30
CA ARG A 91 9.74 10.56 -10.93
C ARG A 91 10.06 9.66 -12.12
N GLN A 92 9.49 9.97 -13.29
CA GLN A 92 9.78 9.28 -14.54
C GLN A 92 11.23 9.51 -14.99
N SER A 93 11.71 10.76 -14.96
CA SER A 93 13.09 11.10 -15.29
C SER A 93 14.11 10.46 -14.34
N SER A 94 13.73 10.20 -13.08
CA SER A 94 14.54 9.42 -12.13
C SER A 94 14.55 7.90 -12.40
N GLY A 95 13.97 7.43 -13.51
CA GLY A 95 13.98 6.02 -13.90
C GLY A 95 13.02 5.11 -13.14
N LEU A 96 12.01 5.67 -12.47
CA LEU A 96 11.01 4.84 -11.77
C LEU A 96 10.07 4.15 -12.76
N SER A 97 9.70 2.92 -12.43
CA SER A 97 8.84 2.10 -13.28
C SER A 97 7.44 2.71 -13.49
N ALA A 98 6.83 2.42 -14.65
CA ALA A 98 5.44 2.79 -14.94
C ALA A 98 4.44 2.29 -13.87
N TRP A 99 4.75 1.19 -13.18
CA TRP A 99 3.96 0.68 -12.06
C TRP A 99 4.02 1.60 -10.84
N THR A 100 5.20 2.10 -10.50
CA THR A 100 5.39 3.08 -9.42
C THR A 100 4.69 4.40 -9.74
N LEU A 101 4.83 4.88 -10.98
CA LEU A 101 4.15 6.10 -11.44
C LEU A 101 2.63 5.95 -11.40
N SER A 102 2.10 4.79 -11.81
CA SER A 102 0.67 4.50 -11.71
C SER A 102 0.18 4.48 -10.26
N ARG A 103 0.95 3.88 -9.34
CA ARG A 103 0.64 3.89 -7.91
C ARG A 103 0.60 5.31 -7.36
N ASP A 104 1.63 6.10 -7.65
CA ASP A 104 1.77 7.47 -7.17
C ASP A 104 0.64 8.35 -7.73
N ARG A 105 0.36 8.26 -9.04
CA ARG A 105 -0.77 8.96 -9.69
C ARG A 105 -2.08 8.66 -8.99
N THR A 106 -2.40 7.38 -8.78
CA THR A 106 -3.66 6.96 -8.15
C THR A 106 -3.77 7.45 -6.70
N ALA A 107 -2.68 7.46 -5.94
CA ALA A 107 -2.69 8.01 -4.58
C ALA A 107 -2.92 9.53 -4.59
N ILE A 108 -2.17 10.27 -5.43
CA ILE A 108 -2.25 11.74 -5.54
C ILE A 108 -3.65 12.17 -5.97
N THR A 109 -4.18 11.60 -7.05
CA THR A 109 -5.50 11.97 -7.56
C THR A 109 -6.59 11.68 -6.54
N ARG A 110 -6.49 10.56 -5.82
CA ARG A 110 -7.46 10.20 -4.79
C ARG A 110 -7.43 11.12 -3.57
N ILE A 111 -6.25 11.53 -3.12
CA ILE A 111 -6.09 12.35 -1.91
C ILE A 111 -6.35 13.84 -2.17
N LEU A 112 -5.95 14.33 -3.34
CA LEU A 112 -6.12 15.74 -3.72
C LEU A 112 -7.43 16.00 -4.47
N GLY A 113 -8.11 14.96 -4.96
CA GLY A 113 -9.39 15.09 -5.65
C GLY A 113 -9.27 15.49 -7.12
N PHE A 114 -8.12 15.24 -7.76
CA PHE A 114 -7.93 15.47 -9.19
C PHE A 114 -8.37 14.27 -10.04
N ASP A 115 -8.70 14.52 -11.30
CA ASP A 115 -8.93 13.43 -12.26
C ASP A 115 -7.60 12.81 -12.72
N SER A 116 -7.52 11.48 -12.65
CA SER A 116 -6.36 10.71 -13.10
C SER A 116 -6.09 10.78 -14.59
N GLN A 117 -7.11 11.02 -15.43
CA GLN A 117 -6.93 11.13 -16.88
C GLN A 117 -6.15 12.40 -17.26
N GLN A 118 -6.19 13.41 -16.40
CA GLN A 118 -5.48 14.66 -16.61
C GLN A 118 -3.99 14.58 -16.25
N LEU A 119 -3.52 13.44 -15.73
CA LEU A 119 -2.13 13.18 -15.39
C LEU A 119 -1.59 12.03 -16.26
N SER A 120 -0.83 12.41 -17.28
CA SER A 120 -0.20 11.46 -18.19
C SER A 120 0.98 10.76 -17.52
N ILE A 121 1.03 9.43 -17.68
CA ILE A 121 2.12 8.55 -17.25
C ILE A 121 2.34 7.51 -18.34
N PRO A 122 3.54 6.92 -18.45
CA PRO A 122 3.78 5.84 -19.41
C PRO A 122 2.86 4.65 -19.16
N GLU A 123 2.47 3.99 -20.26
CA GLU A 123 1.63 2.79 -20.21
C GLU A 123 2.38 1.61 -19.57
N ARG A 124 1.65 0.79 -18.82
CA ARG A 124 2.18 -0.44 -18.21
C ARG A 124 1.98 -1.60 -19.19
N LYS A 125 3.06 -2.21 -19.68
CA LYS A 125 2.97 -3.40 -20.53
C LYS A 125 3.17 -4.67 -19.72
N ALA A 126 2.44 -5.73 -20.07
CA ALA A 126 2.61 -7.04 -19.44
C ALA A 126 4.01 -7.64 -19.70
N ALA A 127 4.58 -7.34 -20.88
CA ALA A 127 5.92 -7.74 -21.26
C ALA A 127 7.02 -7.17 -20.33
N ASP A 128 6.77 -6.03 -19.68
CA ASP A 128 7.74 -5.39 -18.78
C ASP A 128 7.75 -6.02 -17.37
N VAL A 129 6.86 -6.99 -17.10
CA VAL A 129 6.77 -7.64 -15.80
C VAL A 129 7.94 -8.61 -15.62
N LYS A 130 8.97 -8.16 -14.89
CA LYS A 130 10.10 -9.00 -14.48
C LYS A 130 9.69 -9.95 -13.35
N ARG A 131 9.66 -11.26 -13.63
CA ARG A 131 9.59 -12.33 -12.61
C ARG A 131 11.00 -12.61 -12.07
N GLY A 132 11.11 -13.09 -10.82
CA GLY A 132 12.42 -13.41 -10.23
C GLY A 132 13.34 -12.19 -10.12
N ARG A 133 12.95 -11.19 -9.33
CA ARG A 133 13.77 -9.98 -9.13
C ARG A 133 14.99 -10.31 -8.27
N GLY A 134 16.06 -10.76 -8.93
CA GLY A 134 17.34 -11.12 -8.32
C GLY A 134 17.59 -12.63 -8.30
N PRO A 135 18.82 -13.03 -7.92
CA PRO A 135 19.19 -14.44 -7.84
C PRO A 135 18.32 -15.18 -6.83
N GLU A 136 18.05 -16.45 -7.10
CA GLU A 136 17.39 -17.31 -6.14
C GLU A 136 18.26 -17.40 -4.88
N ARG A 137 17.66 -17.10 -3.72
CA ARG A 137 18.37 -17.18 -2.44
C ARG A 137 18.47 -18.64 -2.05
N ALA A 138 19.65 -19.07 -1.62
CA ALA A 138 19.82 -20.39 -1.03
C ALA A 138 18.86 -20.53 0.17
N VAL A 139 18.15 -21.66 0.20
CA VAL A 139 17.22 -22.02 1.26
C VAL A 139 17.78 -23.26 1.96
N ALA A 140 17.86 -23.22 3.29
CA ALA A 140 18.35 -24.35 4.08
C ALA A 140 17.55 -25.64 3.79
N ASP A 141 18.23 -26.78 3.79
CA ASP A 141 17.67 -28.07 3.38
C ASP A 141 16.37 -28.44 4.09
N LYS A 142 16.27 -28.12 5.38
CA LYS A 142 15.06 -28.34 6.19
C LYS A 142 13.80 -27.66 5.64
N TYR A 143 13.94 -26.62 4.83
CA TYR A 143 12.82 -25.89 4.21
C TYR A 143 12.57 -26.29 2.75
N GLN A 144 13.36 -27.19 2.17
CA GLN A 144 13.17 -27.66 0.79
C GLN A 144 11.79 -28.29 0.55
N PRO A 145 11.21 -29.11 1.46
CA PRO A 145 9.84 -29.61 1.31
C PRO A 145 8.81 -28.48 1.24
N MET A 146 9.00 -27.41 2.02
CA MET A 146 8.12 -26.24 2.00
C MET A 146 8.23 -25.48 0.68
N VAL A 147 9.45 -25.30 0.16
CA VAL A 147 9.68 -24.68 -1.16
C VAL A 147 9.03 -25.50 -2.27
N ALA A 148 9.20 -26.82 -2.26
CA ALA A 148 8.57 -27.72 -3.21
C ALA A 148 7.04 -27.62 -3.16
N PHE A 149 6.47 -27.61 -1.96
CA PHE A 149 5.03 -27.43 -1.76
C PHE A 149 4.52 -26.07 -2.29
N LEU A 150 5.25 -24.98 -2.02
CA LEU A 150 4.87 -23.64 -2.50
C LEU A 150 4.98 -23.52 -4.02
N ARG A 151 5.97 -24.18 -4.64
CA ARG A 151 6.10 -24.29 -6.10
C ARG A 151 4.95 -25.10 -6.69
N ALA A 152 4.59 -26.24 -6.08
CA ALA A 152 3.50 -27.12 -6.51
C ALA A 152 2.11 -26.46 -6.40
N SER A 153 1.90 -25.67 -5.36
CA SER A 153 0.59 -25.08 -5.04
C SER A 153 0.39 -23.67 -5.62
N GLY A 154 1.46 -22.93 -5.96
CA GLY A 154 1.35 -21.57 -6.49
C GLY A 154 0.63 -20.58 -5.55
N LEU A 155 0.65 -20.87 -4.24
CA LEU A 155 -0.01 -20.03 -3.24
C LEU A 155 0.63 -18.65 -3.16
N ARG A 156 -0.21 -17.62 -2.94
CA ARG A 156 0.32 -16.30 -2.59
C ARG A 156 0.90 -16.36 -1.18
N ARG A 157 1.92 -15.54 -0.91
CA ARG A 157 2.58 -15.48 0.42
C ARG A 157 1.59 -15.42 1.59
N HIS A 158 0.59 -14.54 1.52
CA HIS A 158 -0.41 -14.40 2.59
C HIS A 158 -1.37 -15.60 2.69
N GLU A 159 -1.62 -16.30 1.58
CA GLU A 159 -2.45 -17.52 1.57
C GLU A 159 -1.68 -18.65 2.26
N ALA A 160 -0.39 -18.82 1.93
CA ALA A 160 0.49 -19.79 2.56
C ALA A 160 0.69 -19.54 4.06
N GLN A 161 0.79 -18.28 4.49
CA GLN A 161 0.94 -17.92 5.91
C GLN A 161 -0.30 -18.23 6.76
N LEU A 162 -1.47 -18.30 6.15
CA LEU A 162 -2.75 -18.60 6.82
C LEU A 162 -3.16 -20.07 6.64
N LEU A 163 -2.33 -20.87 5.99
CA LEU A 163 -2.63 -22.26 5.69
C LEU A 163 -2.52 -23.11 6.96
N GLU A 164 -3.54 -23.94 7.19
CA GLU A 164 -3.55 -24.91 8.29
C GLU A 164 -3.54 -26.35 7.74
N ALA A 165 -3.17 -27.33 8.57
CA ALA A 165 -3.13 -28.73 8.14
C ALA A 165 -4.48 -29.23 7.57
N ARG A 166 -5.60 -28.77 8.15
CA ARG A 166 -6.97 -29.09 7.67
C ARG A 166 -7.27 -28.58 6.26
N ASP A 167 -6.51 -27.61 5.77
CA ASP A 167 -6.70 -27.03 4.45
C ASP A 167 -6.03 -27.89 3.35
N ILE A 168 -5.26 -28.92 3.72
CA ILE A 168 -4.51 -29.77 2.79
C ILE A 168 -5.18 -31.14 2.70
N ASN A 169 -5.66 -31.49 1.50
CA ASN A 169 -6.15 -32.83 1.20
C ASN A 169 -5.09 -33.58 0.40
N VAL A 170 -4.31 -34.40 1.09
CA VAL A 170 -3.21 -35.18 0.49
C VAL A 170 -3.75 -36.23 -0.49
N ALA A 171 -4.85 -36.91 -0.14
CA ALA A 171 -5.44 -37.95 -0.98
C ALA A 171 -5.95 -37.39 -2.32
N ALA A 172 -6.56 -36.21 -2.29
CA ALA A 172 -7.03 -35.53 -3.48
C ALA A 172 -5.96 -34.68 -4.19
N GLY A 173 -4.80 -34.47 -3.56
CA GLY A 173 -3.77 -33.56 -4.07
C GLY A 173 -4.24 -32.10 -4.16
N THR A 174 -5.07 -31.64 -3.23
CA THR A 174 -5.65 -30.29 -3.26
C THR A 174 -5.38 -29.48 -2.00
N VAL A 175 -5.39 -28.15 -2.16
CA VAL A 175 -5.26 -27.17 -1.07
C VAL A 175 -6.43 -26.20 -1.11
N THR A 176 -7.13 -26.08 0.02
CA THR A 176 -8.24 -25.14 0.18
C THR A 176 -7.74 -23.81 0.72
N VAL A 177 -7.76 -22.78 -0.12
CA VAL A 177 -7.51 -21.40 0.32
C VAL A 177 -8.80 -20.82 0.88
N ARG A 178 -8.91 -20.71 2.20
CA ARG A 178 -10.09 -20.13 2.88
C ARG A 178 -10.23 -18.63 2.65
N ARG A 179 -9.12 -17.89 2.64
CA ARG A 179 -9.08 -16.42 2.52
C ARG A 179 -8.05 -15.97 1.49
N GLY A 180 -8.43 -16.04 0.22
CA GLY A 180 -7.63 -15.51 -0.88
C GLY A 180 -7.79 -14.01 -1.05
N LYS A 181 -7.16 -13.47 -2.10
CA LYS A 181 -7.25 -12.05 -2.45
C LYS A 181 -8.72 -11.58 -2.53
N GLY A 182 -9.03 -10.51 -1.81
CA GLY A 182 -10.38 -9.93 -1.77
C GLY A 182 -11.38 -10.72 -0.93
N GLY A 183 -10.91 -11.65 -0.09
CA GLY A 183 -11.74 -12.46 0.81
C GLY A 183 -12.39 -13.67 0.14
N ARG A 184 -11.95 -14.06 -1.06
CA ARG A 184 -12.53 -15.17 -1.82
C ARG A 184 -11.83 -16.49 -1.50
N SER A 185 -12.59 -17.54 -1.27
CA SER A 185 -12.06 -18.89 -1.17
C SER A 185 -11.80 -19.49 -2.55
N ARG A 186 -10.89 -20.46 -2.63
CA ARG A 186 -10.63 -21.26 -3.83
C ARG A 186 -9.95 -22.57 -3.47
N VAL A 187 -10.13 -23.59 -4.30
CA VAL A 187 -9.37 -24.84 -4.23
C VAL A 187 -8.26 -24.79 -5.29
N VAL A 188 -7.08 -25.26 -4.93
CA VAL A 188 -5.91 -25.32 -5.81
C VAL A 188 -5.41 -26.75 -5.90
N ASN A 189 -5.16 -27.23 -7.12
CA ASN A 189 -4.56 -28.55 -7.34
C ASN A 189 -3.03 -28.44 -7.20
N LEU A 190 -2.43 -29.42 -6.53
CA LEU A 190 -0.98 -29.55 -6.45
C LEU A 190 -0.46 -30.08 -7.80
N LEU A 191 0.49 -29.35 -8.37
CA LEU A 191 1.19 -29.83 -9.56
C LEU A 191 2.08 -31.02 -9.19
N ASP A 192 2.09 -32.02 -10.07
CA ASP A 192 3.00 -33.16 -9.94
C ASP A 192 4.44 -32.75 -10.30
N LYS A 193 5.40 -33.61 -9.94
CA LYS A 193 6.83 -33.35 -10.19
C LYS A 193 7.14 -33.14 -11.69
N ASN A 194 6.44 -33.85 -12.57
CA ASN A 194 6.66 -33.81 -14.01
C ASN A 194 6.13 -32.51 -14.66
N THR A 195 5.03 -31.95 -14.14
CA THR A 195 4.53 -30.64 -14.60
C THR A 195 5.40 -29.50 -14.06
N LEU A 196 5.92 -29.63 -12.83
CA LEU A 196 6.81 -28.63 -12.24
C LEU A 196 8.12 -28.46 -13.01
N SER A 197 8.73 -29.55 -13.49
CA SER A 197 9.97 -29.50 -14.27
C SER A 197 9.82 -28.85 -15.65
N LYS A 198 8.59 -28.69 -16.16
CA LYS A 198 8.31 -28.04 -17.46
C LYS A 198 8.08 -26.53 -17.35
N ILE A 199 7.91 -26.01 -16.14
CA ILE A 199 7.56 -24.59 -15.86
C ILE A 199 8.79 -23.81 -15.32
N GLN A 200 9.85 -24.51 -14.94
CA GLN A 200 11.15 -23.94 -14.53
C GLN A 200 12.00 -23.56 -15.74
#